data_AF-A0A7L6AN83-F1
#
_entry.id   AF-A0A7L6AN83-F1
#
_cell.length_a   1.000
_cell.length_b   1.000
_cell.length_c   1.000
_cell.angle_alpha   90.00
_cell.angle_beta   90.00
_cell.angle_gamma   90.00
#
_symmetry.space_group_name_H-M   'P 1'
#
loop_
_entity.id
_entity.type
_entity.pdbx_description
1 polymer ?
#
loop_
_entity_poly.entity_id
_entity_poly.type
_entity_poly.pdbx_seq_one_letter_code
_entity_poly.pdbx_strand_id
1 'polypeptide(L)'
;MKRWIPSNQPRGAFEDDLQYLESLVQRIEKRGGRVVFVRFPTDKGIWQIDEGRLPRKQYWDKFARLTSADTIHFKDYPDLSCFDQPDGSHLDYRDAIPFTDALSRIIFRQKIHTANAL
;
A
#
# COMPACT_ATOMS: atom_id res chain seq x y z
N MET A 1 -6.42 24.89 19.65
CA MET A 1 -6.81 23.58 19.10
C MET A 1 -7.37 23.76 17.70
N LYS A 2 -6.65 23.36 16.65
CA LYS A 2 -7.21 23.37 15.29
C LYS A 2 -8.15 22.18 15.16
N ARG A 3 -9.44 22.45 15.11
CA ARG A 3 -10.51 21.50 14.83
C ARG A 3 -10.36 21.06 13.37
N TRP A 4 -10.03 19.80 13.14
CA TRP A 4 -10.07 19.21 11.82
C TRP A 4 -11.53 19.18 11.36
N ILE A 5 -11.85 19.90 10.29
CA ILE A 5 -13.14 19.86 9.61
C ILE A 5 -12.84 19.20 8.26
N PRO A 6 -13.39 18.02 7.94
CA PRO A 6 -13.32 17.52 6.58
C PRO A 6 -14.12 18.48 5.71
N SER A 7 -13.43 19.17 4.81
CA SER A 7 -14.07 19.96 3.77
C SER A 7 -14.92 19.02 2.91
N ASN A 8 -16.18 19.39 2.74
CA ASN A 8 -17.12 18.83 1.77
C ASN A 8 -16.61 19.09 0.34
N GLN A 9 -15.51 18.43 -0.04
CA GLN A 9 -14.96 18.43 -1.39
C GLN A 9 -15.90 17.59 -2.26
N PRO A 10 -16.34 18.08 -3.44
CA PRO A 10 -17.03 17.23 -4.38
C PRO A 10 -16.10 16.05 -4.73
N ARG A 11 -16.63 14.82 -4.74
CA ARG A 11 -15.92 13.63 -5.21
C ARG A 11 -15.59 13.81 -6.71
N GLY A 12 -14.47 14.44 -7.01
CA GLY A 12 -13.90 14.64 -8.34
C GLY A 12 -12.84 13.58 -8.58
N ALA A 13 -13.22 12.59 -9.40
CA ALA A 13 -12.46 11.53 -10.04
C ALA A 13 -11.23 10.97 -9.29
N PHE A 14 -11.26 9.68 -8.95
CA PHE A 14 -10.13 8.90 -8.42
C PHE A 14 -8.76 9.27 -9.04
N GLU A 15 -8.75 9.61 -10.33
CA GLU A 15 -7.61 10.10 -11.08
C GLU A 15 -7.00 11.41 -10.55
N ASP A 16 -7.80 12.38 -10.12
CA ASP A 16 -7.34 13.65 -9.56
C ASP A 16 -6.66 13.42 -8.20
N ASP A 17 -7.23 12.56 -7.36
CA ASP A 17 -6.63 12.13 -6.09
C ASP A 17 -5.30 11.41 -6.34
N LEU A 18 -5.23 10.57 -7.37
CA LEU A 18 -3.99 9.90 -7.76
C LEU A 18 -2.92 10.87 -8.26
N GLN A 19 -3.29 11.86 -9.07
CA GLN A 19 -2.35 12.89 -9.53
C GLN A 19 -1.80 13.71 -8.36
N TYR A 20 -2.67 14.07 -7.41
CA TYR A 20 -2.25 14.76 -6.21
C TYR A 20 -1.31 13.90 -5.37
N LEU A 21 -1.66 12.63 -5.13
CA LEU A 21 -0.82 11.68 -4.40
C LEU A 21 0.56 11.52 -5.05
N GLU A 22 0.61 11.36 -6.38
CA GLU A 22 1.85 11.25 -7.13
C GLU A 22 2.72 12.51 -7.00
N SER A 23 2.12 13.70 -6.96
CA SER A 23 2.86 14.93 -6.69
C SER A 23 3.54 14.92 -5.30
N LEU A 24 2.94 14.26 -4.31
CA LEU A 24 3.52 14.11 -2.98
C LEU A 24 4.64 13.08 -2.97
N VAL A 25 4.45 11.95 -3.66
CA VAL A 25 5.49 10.93 -3.87
C VAL A 25 6.75 11.58 -4.44
N GLN A 26 6.62 12.30 -5.56
CA GLN A 26 7.73 12.97 -6.21
C GLN A 26 8.44 13.99 -5.30
N ARG A 27 7.71 14.68 -4.42
CA ARG A 27 8.31 15.63 -3.47
C ARG A 27 9.15 14.93 -2.41
N ILE A 28 8.76 13.74 -1.97
CA ILE A 28 9.54 12.92 -1.02
C ILE A 28 10.78 12.38 -1.72
N GLU A 29 10.61 11.84 -2.93
CA GLU A 29 11.70 11.19 -3.66
C GLU A 29 12.76 12.17 -4.17
N LYS A 30 12.36 13.38 -4.61
CA LYS A 30 13.29 14.47 -4.95
C LYS A 30 14.19 14.89 -3.78
N ARG A 31 13.85 14.54 -2.54
CA ARG A 31 14.65 14.80 -1.34
C ARG A 31 15.49 13.58 -0.89
N GLY A 32 15.54 12.53 -1.71
CA GLY A 32 16.28 11.30 -1.43
C GLY A 32 15.49 10.27 -0.61
N GLY A 33 14.20 10.48 -0.36
CA GLY A 33 13.33 9.44 0.21
C GLY A 33 12.99 8.36 -0.81
N ARG A 34 12.58 7.18 -0.33
CA ARG A 34 11.92 6.14 -1.15
C ARG A 34 10.51 5.95 -0.61
N VAL A 35 9.50 6.05 -1.46
CA VAL A 35 8.12 5.79 -1.05
C VAL A 35 7.75 4.36 -1.46
N VAL A 36 7.14 3.64 -0.53
CA VAL A 36 6.57 2.31 -0.78
C VAL A 36 5.16 2.29 -0.21
N PHE A 37 4.15 2.02 -1.04
CA PHE A 37 2.78 1.83 -0.58
C PHE A 37 2.53 0.35 -0.29
N VAL A 38 1.91 0.06 0.84
CA VAL A 38 1.61 -1.30 1.27
C VAL A 38 0.11 -1.45 1.51
N ARG A 39 -0.55 -2.35 0.78
CA ARG A 39 -1.91 -2.82 1.08
C ARG A 39 -1.81 -3.96 2.06
N PHE A 40 -2.08 -3.66 3.33
CA PHE A 40 -2.02 -4.61 4.43
C PHE A 40 -3.04 -5.75 4.28
N PRO A 41 -2.81 -6.92 4.89
CA PRO A 41 -3.78 -8.00 4.92
C PRO A 41 -5.12 -7.58 5.53
N THR A 42 -6.21 -8.02 4.92
CA THR A 42 -7.55 -8.00 5.52
C THR A 42 -8.23 -9.33 5.22
N ASP A 43 -9.10 -9.77 6.12
CA ASP A 43 -9.74 -11.08 6.05
C ASP A 43 -11.24 -11.02 6.43
N LYS A 44 -11.86 -12.20 6.58
CA LYS A 44 -13.24 -12.39 7.05
C LYS A 44 -14.23 -11.51 6.24
N GLY A 45 -15.24 -10.96 6.90
CA GLY A 45 -16.25 -10.11 6.26
C GLY A 45 -15.69 -8.80 5.70
N ILE A 46 -14.58 -8.29 6.23
CA ILE A 46 -13.95 -7.05 5.75
C ILE A 46 -13.41 -7.25 4.34
N TRP A 47 -12.73 -8.37 4.06
CA TRP A 47 -12.25 -8.66 2.71
C TRP A 47 -13.38 -8.73 1.68
N GLN A 48 -14.54 -9.29 2.05
CA GLN A 48 -15.70 -9.34 1.17
C GLN A 48 -16.27 -7.95 0.86
N ILE A 49 -16.30 -7.08 1.86
CA ILE A 49 -16.74 -5.68 1.70
C ILE A 49 -15.76 -4.91 0.82
N ASP A 50 -14.46 -5.08 1.04
CA ASP A 50 -13.40 -4.45 0.25
C ASP A 50 -13.51 -4.84 -1.22
N GLU A 51 -13.62 -6.13 -1.54
CA GLU A 51 -13.72 -6.59 -2.93
C GLU A 51 -15.01 -6.14 -3.62
N GLY A 52 -16.11 -5.97 -2.87
CA GLY A 52 -17.36 -5.47 -3.41
C GLY A 52 -17.35 -3.95 -3.66
N ARG A 53 -16.70 -3.17 -2.80
CA ARG A 53 -16.71 -1.70 -2.87
C ARG A 53 -15.51 -1.12 -3.62
N LEU A 54 -14.35 -1.74 -3.47
CA LEU A 54 -13.08 -1.33 -4.02
C LEU A 54 -12.40 -2.50 -4.77
N PRO A 55 -13.04 -3.05 -5.83
CA PRO A 55 -12.46 -4.15 -6.59
C PRO A 55 -11.00 -3.85 -7.00
N ARG A 56 -10.09 -4.75 -6.64
CA ARG A 56 -8.64 -4.58 -6.86
C ARG A 56 -8.29 -4.08 -8.27
N LYS A 57 -8.89 -4.69 -9.30
CA LYS A 57 -8.63 -4.34 -10.71
C LYS A 57 -8.97 -2.90 -11.07
N GLN A 58 -10.01 -2.35 -10.46
CA GLN A 58 -10.50 -0.99 -10.74
C GLN A 58 -9.70 0.07 -9.98
N TYR A 59 -9.27 -0.25 -8.75
CA TYR A 59 -8.63 0.70 -7.85
C TYR A 59 -7.15 0.39 -7.64
N TRP A 60 -6.81 -0.64 -6.86
CA TRP A 60 -5.42 -0.91 -6.49
C TRP A 60 -4.50 -1.15 -7.70
N ASP A 61 -4.90 -2.02 -8.64
CA ASP A 61 -4.06 -2.32 -9.80
C ASP A 61 -3.91 -1.10 -10.72
N LYS A 62 -4.94 -0.23 -10.77
CA LYS A 62 -4.87 1.03 -11.53
C LYS A 62 -3.94 2.03 -10.85
N PHE A 63 -4.07 2.20 -9.54
CA PHE A 63 -3.17 3.01 -8.72
C PHE A 63 -1.71 2.57 -8.86
N ALA A 64 -1.44 1.26 -8.67
CA ALA A 64 -0.10 0.69 -8.74
C ALA A 64 0.58 0.90 -10.11
N ARG A 65 -0.19 0.98 -11.21
CA ARG A 65 0.35 1.30 -12.54
C ARG A 65 0.64 2.78 -12.75
N LEU A 66 -0.01 3.67 -12.00
CA LEU A 66 0.02 5.12 -12.24
C LEU A 66 0.98 5.85 -11.31
N THR A 67 1.26 5.31 -10.12
CA THR A 67 2.25 5.91 -9.22
C THR A 67 3.67 5.50 -9.62
N SER A 68 4.63 6.40 -9.39
CA SER A 68 6.06 6.09 -9.50
C SER A 68 6.62 5.31 -8.31
N ALA A 69 5.91 5.30 -7.18
CA ALA A 69 6.31 4.59 -5.97
C ALA A 69 6.18 3.07 -6.12
N ASP A 70 7.02 2.32 -5.41
CA ASP A 70 6.84 0.87 -5.29
C ASP A 70 5.52 0.55 -4.58
N THR A 71 4.85 -0.50 -5.01
CA THR A 71 3.60 -0.96 -4.39
C THR A 71 3.68 -2.43 -4.00
N ILE A 72 3.13 -2.74 -2.84
CA ILE A 72 3.09 -4.09 -2.28
C ILE A 72 1.65 -4.39 -1.90
N HIS A 73 1.05 -5.37 -2.59
CA HIS A 73 -0.25 -5.91 -2.19
C HIS A 73 -0.03 -7.23 -1.46
N PHE A 74 -0.57 -7.39 -0.25
CA PHE A 74 -0.35 -8.62 0.54
C PHE A 74 -0.66 -9.91 -0.24
N LYS A 75 -1.73 -9.93 -1.06
CA LYS A 75 -2.08 -11.11 -1.90
C LYS A 75 -1.05 -11.52 -2.95
N ASP A 76 -0.10 -10.66 -3.27
CA ASP A 76 0.96 -11.00 -4.23
C ASP A 76 2.14 -11.71 -3.54
N TYR A 77 2.14 -11.77 -2.20
CA TYR A 77 3.20 -12.33 -1.39
C TYR A 77 2.62 -13.33 -0.39
N PRO A 78 2.87 -14.65 -0.55
CA PRO A 78 2.40 -15.66 0.39
C PRO A 78 2.82 -15.37 1.84
N ASP A 79 4.02 -14.86 2.04
CA ASP A 79 4.59 -14.47 3.34
C ASP A 79 3.84 -13.31 4.02
N LEU A 80 3.04 -12.53 3.28
CA LEU A 80 2.17 -11.49 3.83
C LEU A 80 0.71 -11.94 3.93
N SER A 81 0.31 -12.97 3.18
CA SER A 81 -1.07 -13.48 3.13
C SER A 81 -1.40 -14.51 4.21
N CYS A 82 -0.42 -14.95 5.00
CA CYS A 82 -0.58 -16.00 5.99
C CYS A 82 -1.06 -15.53 7.37
N PHE A 83 -1.15 -14.21 7.60
CA PHE A 83 -1.57 -13.64 8.88
C PHE A 83 -3.09 -13.62 9.03
N ASP A 84 -3.59 -13.95 10.23
CA ASP A 84 -4.99 -13.75 10.61
C ASP A 84 -5.17 -12.36 11.23
N GLN A 85 -6.25 -11.66 10.88
CA GLN A 85 -6.61 -10.37 11.47
C GLN A 85 -7.78 -10.57 12.44
N PRO A 86 -7.61 -10.48 13.77
CA PRO A 86 -8.66 -10.83 14.72
C PRO A 86 -10.00 -10.11 14.47
N ASP A 87 -9.95 -8.87 13.98
CA ASP A 87 -11.12 -8.04 13.69
C ASP A 87 -11.47 -7.94 12.20
N GLY A 88 -10.75 -8.62 11.32
CA GLY A 88 -10.92 -8.49 9.87
C GLY A 88 -9.89 -7.59 9.17
N SER A 89 -9.19 -6.72 9.89
CA SER A 89 -8.39 -5.65 9.28
C SER A 89 -7.06 -5.33 9.95
N HIS A 90 -6.95 -5.53 11.26
CA HIS A 90 -5.73 -5.26 12.02
C HIS A 90 -4.96 -6.55 12.30
N LEU A 91 -3.64 -6.47 12.12
CA LEU A 91 -2.74 -7.51 12.60
C LEU A 91 -2.79 -7.59 14.12
N ASP A 92 -2.70 -8.80 14.64
CA ASP A 92 -2.52 -9.00 16.07
C ASP A 92 -1.14 -8.45 16.52
N TYR A 93 -1.04 -7.94 17.74
CA TYR A 93 0.22 -7.43 18.26
C TYR A 93 1.33 -8.51 18.29
N ARG A 94 0.96 -9.78 18.44
CA ARG A 94 1.86 -10.94 18.39
C ARG A 94 2.50 -11.10 17.01
N ASP A 95 1.82 -10.64 15.97
CA ASP A 95 2.27 -10.74 14.58
C ASP A 95 3.09 -9.54 14.11
N ALA A 96 3.24 -8.50 14.94
CA ALA A 96 3.99 -7.30 14.57
C ALA A 96 5.44 -7.61 14.15
N ILE A 97 6.15 -8.46 14.90
CA ILE A 97 7.51 -8.88 14.59
C ILE A 97 7.57 -9.74 13.31
N PRO A 98 6.86 -10.88 13.20
CA PRO A 98 6.94 -11.72 12.01
C PRO A 98 6.47 -11.00 10.74
N PHE A 99 5.41 -10.17 10.81
CA PHE A 99 4.97 -9.38 9.66
C PHE A 99 6.03 -8.36 9.22
N THR A 100 6.66 -7.68 10.19
CA THR A 100 7.72 -6.71 9.89
C THR A 100 8.93 -7.40 9.25
N ASP A 101 9.32 -8.59 9.69
CA ASP A 101 10.41 -9.35 9.05
C ASP A 101 10.04 -9.74 7.60
N ALA A 102 8.85 -10.29 7.39
CA ALA A 102 8.36 -10.64 6.06
C ALA A 102 8.32 -9.43 5.12
N LEU A 103 7.74 -8.32 5.56
CA LEU A 103 7.66 -7.09 4.78
C LEU A 103 9.04 -6.49 4.50
N SER A 104 9.94 -6.49 5.50
CA SER A 104 11.31 -5.98 5.35
C SER A 104 12.08 -6.77 4.30
N ARG A 105 11.92 -8.10 4.28
CA ARG A 105 12.52 -8.94 3.23
C ARG A 105 12.04 -8.54 1.84
N ILE A 106 10.76 -8.21 1.68
CA ILE A 106 10.21 -7.77 0.39
C ILE A 106 10.77 -6.38 0.00
N ILE A 107 10.74 -5.41 0.91
CA ILE A 107 11.16 -4.03 0.63
C ILE A 107 12.68 -3.93 0.36
N PHE A 108 13.49 -4.66 1.13
CA PHE A 108 14.93 -4.51 1.12
C PHE A 108 15.67 -5.56 0.25
N ARG A 109 15.10 -6.74 -0.06
CA ARG A 109 15.76 -7.68 -0.99
C ARG A 109 15.73 -7.27 -2.45
N GLN A 110 14.86 -6.34 -2.86
CA GLN A 110 14.82 -5.87 -4.25
C GLN A 110 16.09 -5.10 -4.68
N LYS A 111 17.02 -4.78 -3.76
CA LYS A 111 18.34 -4.24 -4.10
C LYS A 111 19.41 -5.35 -4.20
N ILE A 112 19.30 -6.22 -5.20
CA ILE A 112 20.49 -6.75 -5.88
C ILE A 112 20.33 -6.46 -7.37
N HIS A 113 20.55 -5.20 -7.75
CA HIS A 113 21.07 -4.94 -9.09
C HIS A 113 22.53 -5.37 -9.07
N THR A 114 22.83 -6.59 -9.53
CA THR A 114 24.16 -6.86 -10.10
C THR A 114 24.34 -5.89 -11.25
N ALA A 115 25.28 -4.96 -11.06
CA ALA A 115 25.73 -4.05 -12.10
C ALA A 115 26.04 -4.84 -13.37
N ASN A 116 25.70 -4.22 -14.51
CA ASN A 116 26.04 -4.65 -15.87
C ASN A 116 27.39 -5.36 -15.94
N ALA A 117 27.38 -6.61 -16.43
CA ALA A 117 28.55 -7.21 -17.02
C ALA A 117 28.76 -6.56 -18.39
N LEU A 118 29.92 -5.88 -18.49
CA LEU A 118 30.69 -5.40 -19.65
C LEU A 118 30.04 -5.46 -21.04
#